data_AF-A0AAW6ZJQ3-F1
#
_entry.id   AF-A0AAW6ZJQ3-F1
#
_cell.length_a   1.000
_cell.length_b   1.000
_cell.length_c   1.000
_cell.angle_alpha   90.00
_cell.angle_beta   90.00
_cell.angle_gamma   90.00
#
_symmetry.space_group_name_H-M   'P 1'
#
loop_
_entity.id
_entity.type
_entity.pdbx_description
1 polymer ?
#
loop_
_entity_poly.entity_id
_entity_poly.type
_entity_poly.pdbx_seq_one_letter_code
_entity_poly.pdbx_strand_id
1 'polypeptide(L)'
;MGYARVSSKDQNLDRQIEQLKAEKVFTYYTDKASGGSRERPGLDEAMRYVRAGDQLVVTSMDRCARSLTDLYAIVDELVSKGVSVKFLKEGQTYSKDSTPIAKLMLGLLGFVQLGKAVKELDQHREIVEKNNPAGFPAGCRC
;
A
#
# COMPACT_ATOMS: atom_id res chain seq x y z
N MET A 1 -8.31 12.29 -7.86
CA MET A 1 -8.89 11.59 -6.68
C MET A 1 -7.78 11.02 -5.82
N GLY A 2 -8.01 10.82 -4.52
CA GLY A 2 -7.00 10.32 -3.58
C GLY A 2 -7.44 9.07 -2.84
N TYR A 3 -6.47 8.26 -2.43
CA TYR A 3 -6.70 7.12 -1.55
C TYR A 3 -5.65 7.08 -0.43
N ALA A 4 -6.12 6.92 0.82
CA ALA A 4 -5.27 6.77 2.00
C ALA A 4 -5.79 5.65 2.92
N ARG A 5 -4.88 4.89 3.53
CA ARG A 5 -5.24 3.78 4.42
C ARG A 5 -4.50 3.87 5.75
N VAL A 6 -5.22 3.82 6.87
CA VAL A 6 -4.64 3.87 8.21
C VAL A 6 -4.95 2.63 9.04
N SER A 7 -3.97 2.15 9.79
CA SER A 7 -4.17 1.14 10.84
C SER A 7 -4.76 1.81 12.09
N SER A 8 -5.62 1.10 12.82
CA SER A 8 -6.36 1.68 13.95
C SER A 8 -5.44 2.14 15.09
N LYS A 9 -5.75 3.35 15.59
CA LYS A 9 -5.04 4.25 16.52
C LYS A 9 -4.22 5.32 15.79
N ASP A 10 -4.64 6.56 16.04
CA ASP A 10 -4.15 7.82 15.47
C ASP A 10 -2.64 7.94 15.39
N GLN A 11 -2.07 7.70 14.21
CA GLN A 11 -0.68 8.09 13.98
C GLN A 11 -0.43 8.94 12.75
N ASN A 12 -1.20 8.90 11.65
CA ASN A 12 -0.80 9.67 10.45
C ASN A 12 -1.94 9.94 9.42
N LEU A 13 -3.21 10.07 9.85
CA LEU A 13 -4.30 10.37 8.90
C LEU A 13 -4.19 11.81 8.38
N ASP A 14 -3.98 12.77 9.28
CA ASP A 14 -3.88 14.19 8.95
C ASP A 14 -2.71 14.49 8.01
N ARG A 15 -1.52 13.93 8.28
CA ARG A 15 -0.35 14.06 7.41
C ARG A 15 -0.58 13.50 6.00
N GLN A 16 -1.30 12.39 5.89
CA GLN A 16 -1.65 11.83 4.57
C GLN A 16 -2.67 12.70 3.84
N ILE A 17 -3.63 13.27 4.56
CA ILE A 17 -4.59 14.22 3.99
C ILE A 17 -3.88 15.49 3.52
N GLU A 18 -2.92 16.02 4.29
CA GLU A 18 -2.09 17.16 3.87
C GLU A 18 -1.30 16.86 2.59
N GLN A 19 -0.71 15.68 2.49
CA GLN A 19 -0.01 15.23 1.28
C GLN A 19 -0.95 15.15 0.06
N LEU A 20 -2.17 14.64 0.25
CA LEU A 20 -3.18 14.61 -0.81
C LEU A 20 -3.65 16.02 -1.20
N LYS A 21 -3.84 16.91 -0.23
CA LYS A 21 -4.20 18.31 -0.46
C LYS A 21 -3.11 19.06 -1.22
N ALA A 22 -1.83 18.81 -0.91
CA ALA A 22 -0.68 19.38 -1.63
C ALA A 22 -0.68 19.01 -3.13
N GLU A 23 -1.22 17.83 -3.46
CA GLU A 23 -1.36 17.32 -4.82
C GLU A 23 -2.66 17.77 -5.51
N LYS A 24 -3.37 18.76 -4.93
CA LYS A 24 -4.65 19.31 -5.44
C LYS A 24 -5.73 18.23 -5.60
N VAL A 25 -5.72 17.23 -4.72
CA VAL A 25 -6.76 16.21 -4.68
C VAL A 25 -8.01 16.77 -4.03
N PHE A 26 -9.10 16.89 -4.81
CA PHE A 26 -10.39 17.42 -4.34
C PHE A 26 -11.28 16.39 -3.65
N THR A 27 -11.15 15.11 -4.02
CA THR A 27 -11.94 14.00 -3.48
C THR A 27 -11.00 12.89 -3.07
N TYR A 28 -11.08 12.43 -1.82
CA TYR A 28 -10.26 11.36 -1.28
C TYR A 28 -11.11 10.31 -0.57
N TYR A 29 -10.70 9.05 -0.70
CA TYR A 29 -11.30 7.91 -0.03
C TYR A 29 -10.33 7.39 1.03
N THR A 30 -10.87 6.91 2.15
CA THR A 30 -10.04 6.38 3.24
C THR A 30 -10.51 5.03 3.71
N ASP A 31 -9.57 4.14 4.02
CA ASP A 31 -9.84 2.84 4.64
C ASP A 31 -9.17 2.75 6.02
N LYS A 32 -9.90 2.15 6.98
CA LYS A 32 -9.40 1.89 8.33
C LYS A 32 -9.12 0.41 8.52
N ALA A 33 -7.86 0.02 8.61
CA ALA A 33 -7.43 -1.31 9.01
C ALA A 33 -7.48 -1.41 10.55
N SER A 34 -8.66 -1.71 11.12
CA SER A 34 -8.73 -2.28 12.47
C SER A 34 -8.27 -3.73 12.45
N GLY A 35 -7.67 -4.20 13.55
CA GLY A 35 -7.00 -5.49 13.65
C GLY A 35 -7.73 -6.61 12.89
N GLY A 36 -7.06 -7.17 11.89
CA GLY A 36 -7.57 -8.28 11.08
C GLY A 36 -8.48 -7.91 9.90
N SER A 37 -8.99 -6.67 9.80
CA SER A 37 -9.93 -6.33 8.75
C SER A 37 -9.27 -6.30 7.37
N ARG A 38 -9.79 -7.18 6.50
CA ARG A 38 -9.34 -7.44 5.13
C ARG A 38 -10.12 -6.68 4.07
N GLU A 39 -11.10 -5.88 4.44
CA GLU A 39 -11.95 -5.19 3.48
C GLU A 39 -11.35 -3.82 3.12
N ARG A 40 -11.54 -3.41 1.85
CA ARG A 40 -11.07 -2.13 1.30
C ARG A 40 -12.22 -1.38 0.59
N PRO A 41 -13.35 -1.16 1.28
CA PRO A 41 -14.51 -0.52 0.65
C PRO A 41 -14.18 0.86 0.06
N GLY A 42 -13.27 1.62 0.69
CA GLY A 42 -12.86 2.93 0.18
C GLY A 42 -12.08 2.87 -1.13
N LEU A 43 -11.23 1.85 -1.32
CA LEU A 43 -10.54 1.63 -2.60
C LEU A 43 -11.53 1.20 -3.68
N ASP A 44 -12.44 0.29 -3.35
CA ASP A 44 -13.45 -0.22 -4.28
C ASP A 44 -14.38 0.91 -4.75
N GLU A 45 -14.79 1.81 -3.86
CA GLU A 45 -15.54 3.01 -4.20
C GLU A 45 -14.73 3.96 -5.10
N ALA A 46 -13.46 4.19 -4.78
CA ALA A 46 -12.59 5.01 -5.62
C ALA A 46 -12.49 4.42 -7.04
N MET A 47 -12.32 3.10 -7.17
CA MET A 47 -12.24 2.39 -8.46
C MET A 47 -13.55 2.40 -9.26
N ARG A 48 -14.69 2.56 -8.59
CA ARG A 48 -16.01 2.75 -9.24
C ARG A 48 -16.24 4.18 -9.68
N TYR A 49 -15.71 5.16 -8.94
CA TYR A 49 -15.98 6.57 -9.20
C TYR A 49 -15.02 7.20 -10.22
N VAL A 50 -13.78 6.69 -10.32
CA VAL A 50 -12.79 7.17 -11.31
C VAL A 50 -13.28 7.01 -12.75
N ARG A 51 -13.04 8.04 -13.56
CA ARG A 51 -13.37 8.07 -14.99
C ARG A 51 -12.11 8.22 -15.84
N ALA A 52 -12.21 7.88 -17.11
CA ALA A 52 -11.12 8.08 -18.06
C ALA A 52 -10.63 9.54 -18.05
N GLY A 53 -9.32 9.75 -17.93
CA GLY A 53 -8.71 11.07 -17.78
C GLY A 53 -8.47 11.50 -16.32
N ASP A 54 -9.04 10.82 -15.33
CA ASP A 54 -8.74 11.07 -13.93
C ASP A 54 -7.36 10.55 -13.52
N GLN A 55 -6.83 11.13 -12.44
CA GLN A 55 -5.66 10.61 -11.74
C GLN A 55 -6.03 10.17 -10.32
N LEU A 56 -5.70 8.92 -9.98
CA LEU A 56 -5.76 8.38 -8.63
C LEU A 56 -4.40 8.57 -7.95
N VAL A 57 -4.37 9.38 -6.90
CA VAL A 57 -3.18 9.64 -6.09
C VAL A 57 -3.23 8.77 -4.84
N VAL A 58 -2.22 7.96 -4.63
CA VAL A 58 -2.10 7.03 -3.50
C VAL A 58 -0.85 7.36 -2.69
N THR A 59 -0.94 7.25 -1.37
CA THR A 59 0.18 7.61 -0.49
C THR A 59 1.40 6.70 -0.66
N SER A 60 1.19 5.38 -0.76
CA SER A 60 2.25 4.42 -1.09
C SER A 60 1.73 3.11 -1.67
N MET A 61 2.61 2.33 -2.29
CA MET A 61 2.27 1.03 -2.87
C MET A 61 1.79 0.02 -1.81
N ASP A 62 2.44 0.00 -0.65
CA ASP A 62 2.11 -0.89 0.48
C ASP A 62 0.71 -0.61 1.10
N ARG A 63 0.20 0.62 0.92
CA ARG A 63 -1.13 1.03 1.38
C ARG A 63 -2.21 0.63 0.36
N CYS A 64 -1.85 0.58 -0.92
CA CYS A 64 -2.72 0.23 -2.04
C CYS A 64 -2.99 -1.29 -2.10
N ALA A 65 -1.92 -2.08 -2.07
CA ALA A 65 -1.96 -3.49 -2.40
C ALA A 65 -1.35 -4.39 -1.31
N ARG A 66 -1.83 -5.63 -1.22
CA ARG A 66 -1.31 -6.64 -0.29
C ARG A 66 -0.23 -7.54 -0.87
N SER A 67 -0.17 -7.60 -2.19
CA SER A 67 0.80 -8.38 -2.93
C SER A 67 1.14 -7.64 -4.22
N LEU A 68 2.24 -8.03 -4.85
CA LEU A 68 2.62 -7.49 -6.15
C LEU A 68 1.56 -7.80 -7.22
N THR A 69 0.97 -9.00 -7.18
CA THR A 69 -0.10 -9.41 -8.09
C THR A 69 -1.35 -8.54 -7.93
N ASP A 70 -1.73 -8.26 -6.68
CA ASP A 70 -2.85 -7.36 -6.34
C ASP A 70 -2.56 -5.92 -6.82
N LEU A 71 -1.34 -5.43 -6.64
CA LEU A 71 -0.91 -4.11 -7.11
C LEU A 71 -0.99 -4.01 -8.63
N TYR A 72 -0.46 -5.03 -9.33
CA TYR A 72 -0.49 -5.10 -10.78
C TYR A 72 -1.92 -5.11 -11.32
N ALA A 73 -2.80 -5.93 -10.73
CA ALA A 73 -4.20 -6.00 -11.14
C ALA A 73 -4.91 -4.64 -10.98
N ILE A 74 -4.73 -3.95 -9.85
CA ILE A 74 -5.33 -2.62 -9.61
C ILE A 74 -4.81 -1.60 -10.63
N VAL A 75 -3.50 -1.55 -10.85
CA VAL A 75 -2.90 -0.59 -11.80
C VAL A 75 -3.33 -0.90 -13.24
N ASP A 76 -3.35 -2.17 -13.64
CA ASP A 76 -3.76 -2.58 -14.98
C ASP A 76 -5.24 -2.28 -15.25
N GLU A 77 -6.12 -2.49 -14.28
CA GLU A 77 -7.53 -2.13 -14.38
C GLU A 77 -7.72 -0.62 -14.54
N LEU A 78 -7.04 0.18 -13.71
CA LEU A 78 -7.12 1.65 -13.77
C LEU A 78 -6.58 2.19 -15.08
N VAL A 79 -5.42 1.68 -15.53
CA VAL A 79 -4.82 2.08 -16.80
C VAL A 79 -5.69 1.67 -17.99
N SER A 80 -6.31 0.49 -17.95
CA SER A 80 -7.25 0.03 -18.98
C SER A 80 -8.50 0.91 -19.05
N LYS A 81 -8.95 1.45 -17.91
CA LYS A 81 -10.01 2.47 -17.82
C LYS A 81 -9.57 3.87 -18.27
N GLY A 82 -8.30 4.08 -18.61
CA GLY A 82 -7.74 5.38 -18.99
C GLY A 82 -7.49 6.31 -17.80
N VAL A 83 -7.36 5.75 -16.60
CA VAL A 83 -7.04 6.46 -15.35
C VAL A 83 -5.54 6.36 -15.10
N SER A 84 -4.93 7.45 -14.62
CA SER A 84 -3.53 7.46 -14.21
C SER A 84 -3.39 7.21 -12.72
N VAL A 85 -2.37 6.48 -12.26
CA VAL A 85 -2.11 6.20 -10.85
C VAL A 85 -0.79 6.84 -10.44
N LYS A 86 -0.78 7.66 -9.38
CA LYS A 86 0.43 8.29 -8.84
C LYS A 86 0.67 7.83 -7.41
N PHE A 87 1.88 7.38 -7.12
CA PHE A 87 2.32 6.98 -5.80
C PHE A 87 3.25 8.04 -5.20
N LEU A 88 2.87 8.61 -4.05
CA LEU A 88 3.58 9.74 -3.45
C LEU A 88 4.91 9.36 -2.81
N LYS A 89 4.94 8.26 -2.05
CA LYS A 89 6.15 7.79 -1.38
C LYS A 89 7.23 7.33 -2.37
N GLU A 90 6.81 6.69 -3.46
CA GLU A 90 7.70 6.17 -4.49
C GLU A 90 8.00 7.20 -5.60
N GLY A 91 7.22 8.28 -5.69
CA GLY A 91 7.40 9.32 -6.71
C GLY A 91 7.12 8.85 -8.14
N GLN A 92 6.31 7.80 -8.30
CA GLN A 92 6.08 7.14 -9.59
C GLN A 92 4.65 7.36 -10.08
N THR A 93 4.50 7.53 -11.39
CA THR A 93 3.19 7.67 -12.04
C THR A 93 3.05 6.64 -13.15
N TYR A 94 1.87 6.00 -13.21
CA TYR A 94 1.50 4.96 -14.16
C TYR A 94 0.26 5.42 -14.93
N SER A 95 0.36 5.55 -16.25
CA SER A 95 -0.74 5.88 -17.17
C SER A 95 -0.78 4.91 -18.36
N LYS A 96 -1.73 5.09 -19.30
CA LYS A 96 -1.81 4.30 -20.53
C LYS A 96 -0.57 4.41 -21.43
N ASP A 97 0.12 5.55 -21.35
CA ASP A 97 1.37 5.81 -22.07
C ASP A 97 2.61 5.45 -21.24
N SER A 98 2.43 4.75 -20.12
CA SER A 98 3.55 4.20 -19.35
C SER A 98 4.41 3.34 -20.24
N THR A 99 5.70 3.64 -20.28
CA THR A 99 6.66 2.83 -21.00
C THR A 99 6.61 1.38 -20.48
N PRO A 100 6.87 0.37 -21.33
CA PRO A 100 7.06 -1.02 -20.88
C PRO A 100 8.08 -1.13 -19.72
N ILE A 101 9.02 -0.18 -19.66
CA ILE A 101 9.99 0.01 -18.57
C ILE A 101 9.29 0.37 -17.26
N ALA A 102 8.28 1.24 -17.24
CA ALA A 102 7.52 1.54 -16.02
C ALA A 102 6.82 0.27 -15.49
N LYS A 103 6.25 -0.57 -16.36
CA LYS A 103 5.66 -1.86 -15.97
C LYS A 103 6.72 -2.81 -15.39
N LEU A 104 7.92 -2.87 -15.97
CA LEU A 104 9.05 -3.64 -15.44
C LEU A 104 9.52 -3.12 -14.07
N MET A 105 9.62 -1.79 -13.93
CA MET A 105 10.06 -1.13 -12.70
C MET A 105 9.06 -1.33 -11.56
N LEU A 106 7.75 -1.39 -11.84
CA LEU A 106 6.73 -1.79 -10.87
C LEU A 106 7.01 -3.20 -10.33
N GLY A 107 7.32 -4.14 -11.23
CA GLY A 107 7.73 -5.50 -10.86
C GLY A 107 8.94 -5.49 -9.94
N LEU A 108 10.02 -4.79 -10.34
CA LEU A 108 11.26 -4.71 -9.57
C LEU A 108 11.08 -4.06 -8.19
N LEU A 109 10.30 -2.98 -8.08
CA LEU A 109 9.97 -2.37 -6.79
C LEU A 109 9.20 -3.32 -5.89
N GLY A 110 8.28 -4.09 -6.46
CA GLY A 110 7.57 -5.16 -5.75
C GLY A 110 8.52 -6.14 -5.09
N PHE A 111 9.53 -6.63 -5.83
CA PHE A 111 10.56 -7.51 -5.28
C PHE A 111 11.40 -6.85 -4.19
N VAL A 112 11.80 -5.60 -4.36
CA VAL A 112 12.57 -4.86 -3.34
C VAL A 112 11.76 -4.67 -2.05
N GLN A 113 10.47 -4.36 -2.16
CA GLN A 113 9.60 -4.14 -1.01
C GLN A 113 9.32 -5.44 -0.25
N LEU A 114 9.17 -6.57 -0.97
CA LEU A 114 9.11 -7.90 -0.36
C LEU A 114 10.40 -8.23 0.40
N GLY A 115 11.56 -7.95 -0.20
CA GLY A 115 12.86 -8.16 0.45
C GLY A 115 13.01 -7.36 1.75
N LYS A 116 12.54 -6.12 1.80
CA LYS A 116 12.52 -5.30 3.02
C LYS A 116 11.64 -5.93 4.12
N ALA A 117 10.44 -6.40 3.76
CA ALA A 117 9.54 -7.06 4.71
C ALA A 117 10.14 -8.36 5.26
N VAL A 118 10.81 -9.15 4.43
CA VAL A 118 11.53 -10.36 4.86
C VAL A 118 12.65 -10.00 5.84
N LYS A 119 13.45 -8.98 5.51
CA LYS A 119 14.55 -8.53 6.36
C LYS A 119 14.06 -8.01 7.71
N GLU A 120 12.93 -7.32 7.73
CA GLU A 120 12.29 -6.84 8.96
C GLU A 120 11.80 -8.00 9.85
N LEU A 121 11.26 -9.07 9.24
CA LEU A 121 10.89 -10.29 9.96
C LEU A 121 12.10 -11.02 10.56
N ASP A 122 13.21 -11.13 9.83
CA ASP A 122 14.44 -11.74 10.35
C ASP A 122 15.00 -10.95 11.54
N GLN A 123 14.98 -9.61 11.47
CA GLN A 123 15.35 -8.75 12.60
C GLN A 123 14.42 -8.95 13.80
N HIS A 124 13.12 -9.06 13.58
CA HIS A 124 12.16 -9.35 14.65
C HIS A 124 12.44 -10.70 15.32
N ARG A 125 12.82 -11.74 14.55
CA ARG A 125 13.20 -13.05 15.10
C ARG A 125 14.46 -12.95 15.96
N GLU A 126 15.49 -12.27 15.47
CA GLU A 126 16.74 -12.07 16.24
C GLU A 126 16.50 -11.29 17.53
N ILE A 127 15.63 -10.28 17.51
CA ILE A 127 15.25 -9.51 18.70
C ILE A 127 14.51 -10.39 19.71
N VAL A 128 13.55 -11.19 19.26
CA VAL A 128 12.80 -12.13 20.13
C VAL A 128 13.75 -13.16 20.74
N GLU A 129 14.70 -13.68 19.96
CA GLU A 129 15.68 -14.66 20.41
C GLU A 129 16.64 -14.07 21.46
N LYS A 130 17.11 -12.84 21.26
CA LYS A 130 17.95 -12.12 22.24
C LYS A 130 17.19 -11.71 23.51
N ASN A 131 15.90 -11.37 23.38
CA ASN A 131 15.05 -10.96 24.50
C ASN A 131 14.34 -12.13 25.19
N ASN A 132 14.66 -13.39 24.83
CA ASN A 132 14.16 -14.59 25.50
C ASN A 132 15.27 -15.20 26.41
N PRO A 133 15.49 -14.67 27.62
CA PRO A 133 16.63 -15.07 28.46
C PRO A 133 16.55 -16.47 29.08
N ALA A 134 15.54 -17.29 28.79
CA ALA A 134 15.53 -18.69 29.20
C ALA A 134 14.63 -19.51 28.29
N GLY A 135 15.17 -20.57 27.68
CA GLY A 135 14.40 -21.56 26.94
C GLY A 135 13.43 -22.31 27.84
N PHE A 136 12.25 -21.75 28.07
CA PHE A 136 11.13 -22.47 28.65
C PHE A 136 10.34 -23.12 27.51
N PRO A 137 10.31 -24.46 27.38
CA PRO A 137 9.51 -25.12 26.38
C PRO A 137 8.03 -24.85 26.69
N ALA A 138 7.32 -24.29 25.70
CA ALA A 138 5.88 -24.08 25.73
C ALA A 138 5.18 -25.45 25.71
N GLY A 139 5.00 -26.05 26.89
CA GLY A 139 4.31 -27.33 27.01
C GLY A 139 4.74 -28.17 28.20
N CYS A 140 4.58 -27.68 29.42
CA CYS A 140 4.42 -28.56 30.58
C CYS A 140 3.16 -28.11 31.32
N ARG A 141 2.10 -28.87 31.15
CA ARG A 141 0.83 -28.70 31.83
C ARG A 141 0.94 -29.57 33.09
N CYS A 142 1.17 -28.93 34.24
CA CYS A 142 1.10 -29.57 35.55
C CYS A 142 -0.37 -29.82 35.92
#